data_AF-A0A6B3FHV1-F1
#
_entry.id   AF-A0A6B3FHV1-F1
#
_cell.length_a   1.000
_cell.length_b   1.000
_cell.length_c   1.000
_cell.angle_alpha   90.00
_cell.angle_beta   90.00
_cell.angle_gamma   90.00
#
_symmetry.space_group_name_H-M   'P 1'
#
loop_
_entity.id
_entity.type
_entity.pdbx_description
1 polymer ?
#
loop_
_entity_poly.entity_id
_entity_poly.type
_entity_poly.pdbx_seq_one_letter_code
_entity_poly.pdbx_strand_id
1 'polypeptide(L)'
;MAQVLRQLHDYVAWLPSGDASLASFWLFNRSVRGAKLTATSASLSSEEVRGSIDGIWDEHGVRGIEPVEEDRPYTVVDPLDLELQGRSMVVLQTAWDQPRSLPASVVSDGSLETALALAGEVPPGLDAARHRWQVTLICAEHPLPPLPELTTSALITADQSPWQTFVRAADGGITYWSHRFDFVASGASLAGTLAAPKLAWPGIRKILQQATEASATQLRPSAAGKRAAIAERLLGSRKTLEDLAASPGWQVLRLYLPETSRTDLPVHSWWQLKSAVVLSWEAIAAHEQPGWDAAARRAQADEWTTQGVLRRGLVLGCAHCPIYDFYPLAEISQQYRCRRCGGGNDLVQERWKPFGEPRWFYDIHPAVLELVANDGDVPLLATQYLRSQPWARPTLVGEEFELLRNGNPFVEIDFALATSGELWLGEAKKTGSLAESPRARKREAAKLIDGCLAVRADGLILATAQPAWANVTVDALREEVRGRRIAGRTVPRIRLLTGLRSQPKLAWL
;
A
#
# COMPACT_ATOMS: atom_id res chain seq x y z
N MET A 1 -3.75 -0.41 -29.99
CA MET A 1 -2.54 0.41 -30.18
C MET A 1 -2.60 1.75 -29.46
N ALA A 2 -3.52 2.65 -29.80
CA ALA A 2 -3.49 3.99 -29.21
C ALA A 2 -3.86 4.11 -27.73
N GLN A 3 -4.68 3.19 -27.18
CA GLN A 3 -4.88 3.12 -25.73
C GLN A 3 -3.62 2.62 -25.01
N VAL A 4 -2.86 1.71 -25.64
CA VAL A 4 -1.54 1.25 -25.18
C VAL A 4 -0.54 2.41 -25.24
N LEU A 5 -0.49 3.15 -26.35
CA LEU A 5 0.39 4.31 -26.47
C LEU A 5 0.06 5.40 -25.43
N ARG A 6 -1.22 5.66 -25.10
CA ARG A 6 -1.61 6.60 -24.03
C ARG A 6 -1.15 6.18 -22.64
N GLN A 7 -1.01 4.88 -22.41
CA GLN A 7 -0.54 4.34 -21.13
C GLN A 7 0.99 4.36 -21.02
N LEU A 8 1.68 4.21 -22.15
CA LEU A 8 3.15 4.17 -22.21
C LEU A 8 3.78 5.55 -22.39
N HIS A 9 3.09 6.46 -23.07
CA HIS A 9 3.56 7.81 -23.36
C HIS A 9 2.56 8.80 -22.76
N ASP A 10 3.04 9.69 -21.89
CA ASP A 10 2.25 10.70 -21.17
C ASP A 10 1.36 11.58 -22.08
N TYR A 11 1.64 11.61 -23.40
CA TYR A 11 0.85 12.36 -24.38
C TYR A 11 0.74 11.62 -25.73
N VAL A 12 -0.50 11.30 -26.14
CA VAL A 12 -0.82 10.71 -27.44
C VAL A 12 -2.00 11.41 -28.08
N ALA A 13 -1.83 11.84 -29.32
CA ALA A 13 -2.86 12.47 -30.13
C ALA A 13 -3.32 11.56 -31.27
N TRP A 14 -4.58 11.71 -31.67
CA TRP A 14 -5.18 10.95 -32.76
C TRP A 14 -5.39 11.85 -33.96
N LEU A 15 -5.01 11.34 -35.13
CA LEU A 15 -5.28 11.93 -36.42
C LEU A 15 -6.29 11.04 -37.16
N PRO A 16 -7.55 11.49 -37.35
CA PRO A 16 -8.49 10.77 -38.19
C PRO A 16 -8.00 10.82 -39.64
N SER A 17 -7.93 9.67 -40.32
CA SER A 17 -7.38 9.55 -41.68
C SER A 17 -8.24 10.19 -42.79
N GLY A 18 -9.27 10.97 -42.44
CA GLY A 18 -10.21 11.56 -43.39
C GLY A 18 -10.65 12.98 -43.06
N ASP A 19 -10.08 13.64 -42.05
CA ASP A 19 -10.49 14.98 -41.66
C ASP A 19 -9.29 15.84 -41.23
N ALA A 20 -8.62 16.46 -42.22
CA ALA A 20 -7.50 17.37 -42.03
C ALA A 20 -8.00 18.77 -41.61
N SER A 21 -8.82 18.85 -40.56
CA SER A 21 -9.30 20.14 -40.06
C SER A 21 -8.18 20.93 -39.35
N LEU A 22 -8.34 22.25 -39.25
CA LEU A 22 -7.46 23.18 -38.51
C LEU A 22 -7.16 22.74 -37.06
N ALA A 23 -7.96 21.85 -36.46
CA ALA A 23 -7.73 21.31 -35.11
C ALA A 23 -6.48 20.41 -35.04
N SER A 24 -6.09 19.76 -36.13
CA SER A 24 -4.90 18.88 -36.22
C SER A 24 -3.59 19.67 -36.18
N PHE A 25 -3.63 20.98 -36.43
CA PHE A 25 -2.46 21.86 -36.53
C PHE A 25 -1.75 22.13 -35.18
N TRP A 26 -2.48 22.11 -34.05
CA TRP A 26 -1.90 22.31 -32.71
C TRP A 26 -0.90 21.21 -32.31
N LEU A 27 -0.96 20.04 -32.96
CA LEU A 27 -0.09 18.90 -32.70
C LEU A 27 1.35 19.16 -33.14
N PHE A 28 1.54 19.88 -34.24
CA PHE A 28 2.85 20.20 -34.79
C PHE A 28 3.50 21.41 -34.11
N ASN A 29 2.70 22.38 -33.66
CA ASN A 29 3.17 23.60 -32.98
C ASN A 29 3.86 23.32 -31.62
N ARG A 30 3.57 22.18 -30.98
CA ARG A 30 4.23 21.75 -29.73
C ARG A 30 5.62 21.14 -29.94
N SER A 31 5.90 20.58 -31.12
CA SER A 31 7.21 19.97 -31.46
C SER A 31 8.34 21.01 -31.60
N VAL A 32 7.99 22.29 -31.76
CA VAL A 32 8.91 23.44 -31.78
C VAL A 32 9.70 23.57 -30.45
N ARG A 33 9.37 22.79 -29.41
CA ARG A 33 10.16 22.63 -28.17
C ARG A 33 11.23 21.53 -28.22
N GLY A 34 11.62 21.04 -29.40
CA GLY A 34 12.80 20.19 -29.61
C GLY A 34 12.60 18.69 -29.51
N ALA A 35 11.36 18.19 -29.54
CA ALA A 35 11.06 16.75 -29.52
C ALA A 35 10.44 16.30 -30.85
N LYS A 36 11.02 15.25 -31.48
CA LYS A 36 10.45 14.61 -32.68
C LYS A 36 9.22 13.77 -32.31
N LEU A 37 8.14 13.91 -33.07
CA LEU A 37 6.92 13.13 -32.92
C LEU A 37 7.11 11.74 -33.56
N THR A 38 6.62 10.66 -32.94
CA THR A 38 6.57 9.34 -33.58
C THR A 38 5.14 9.06 -34.03
N ALA A 39 4.97 8.69 -35.31
CA ALA A 39 3.67 8.40 -35.90
C ALA A 39 3.63 6.97 -36.46
N THR A 40 2.47 6.33 -36.37
CA THR A 40 2.27 4.93 -36.77
C THR A 40 0.78 4.63 -36.95
N SER A 41 0.43 3.59 -37.69
CA SER A 41 -0.97 3.16 -37.90
C SER A 41 -1.06 1.65 -37.96
N ALA A 42 -2.05 1.07 -37.28
CA ALA A 42 -2.31 -0.37 -37.32
C ALA A 42 -3.07 -0.81 -38.59
N SER A 43 -3.54 0.15 -39.40
CA SER A 43 -4.39 -0.10 -40.57
C SER A 43 -3.83 0.49 -41.86
N LEU A 44 -2.74 1.25 -41.80
CA LEU A 44 -2.08 1.88 -42.94
C LEU A 44 -0.61 1.48 -42.91
N SER A 45 -0.02 1.25 -44.07
CA SER A 45 1.42 1.07 -44.21
C SER A 45 2.19 2.32 -43.79
N SER A 46 3.47 2.17 -43.44
CA SER A 46 4.34 3.29 -43.11
C SER A 46 4.42 4.36 -44.22
N GLU A 47 4.28 3.95 -45.48
CA GLU A 47 4.22 4.88 -46.62
C GLU A 47 2.90 5.66 -46.66
N GLU A 48 1.76 5.00 -46.44
CA GLU A 48 0.45 5.65 -46.40
C GLU A 48 0.32 6.60 -45.20
N VAL A 49 0.87 6.24 -44.03
CA VAL A 49 0.93 7.13 -42.87
C VAL A 49 1.80 8.35 -43.17
N ARG A 50 2.97 8.12 -43.77
CA ARG A 50 3.88 9.22 -44.16
C ARG A 50 3.21 10.15 -45.16
N GLY A 51 2.62 9.62 -46.24
CA GLY A 51 1.90 10.40 -47.23
C GLY A 51 0.73 11.20 -46.64
N SER A 52 0.02 10.64 -45.66
CA SER A 52 -1.06 11.34 -44.96
C SER A 52 -0.54 12.51 -44.11
N ILE A 53 0.55 12.31 -43.35
CA ILE A 53 1.12 13.36 -42.50
C ILE A 53 1.82 14.44 -43.36
N ASP A 54 2.53 14.03 -44.42
CA ASP A 54 3.12 14.95 -45.40
C ASP A 54 2.04 15.78 -46.09
N GLY A 55 0.92 15.19 -46.51
CA GLY A 55 -0.20 15.93 -47.08
C GLY A 55 -0.76 16.97 -46.12
N ILE A 56 -0.98 16.61 -44.85
CA ILE A 56 -1.44 17.57 -43.82
C ILE A 56 -0.41 18.68 -43.61
N TRP A 57 0.88 18.34 -43.57
CA TRP A 57 1.96 19.29 -43.35
C TRP A 57 2.12 20.26 -44.53
N ASP A 58 2.08 19.76 -45.75
CA ASP A 58 2.34 20.55 -46.96
C ASP A 58 1.13 21.44 -47.31
N GLU A 59 -0.10 20.99 -47.01
CA GLU A 59 -1.31 21.82 -47.17
C GLU A 59 -1.44 22.92 -46.10
N HIS A 60 -0.96 22.68 -44.88
CA HIS A 60 -1.25 23.54 -43.71
C HIS A 60 -0.01 23.98 -42.93
N GLY A 61 1.20 23.85 -43.48
CA GLY A 61 2.45 24.15 -42.80
C GLY A 61 2.51 25.53 -42.17
N VAL A 62 3.24 25.65 -41.05
CA VAL A 62 3.43 26.92 -40.32
C VAL A 62 4.01 27.96 -41.28
N ARG A 63 3.21 28.96 -41.68
CA ARG A 63 3.69 30.15 -42.41
C ARG A 63 4.75 30.85 -41.56
N GLY A 64 6.03 30.56 -41.80
CA GLY A 64 7.14 31.16 -41.07
C GLY A 64 8.34 30.26 -40.82
N ILE A 65 8.23 28.94 -41.05
CA ILE A 65 9.38 28.04 -41.09
C ILE A 65 9.59 27.66 -42.55
N GLU A 66 10.53 28.31 -43.24
CA GLU A 66 11.03 27.76 -44.50
C GLU A 66 11.60 26.37 -44.17
N PRO A 67 11.06 25.29 -44.77
CA PRO A 67 11.62 23.97 -44.55
C PRO A 67 13.02 23.99 -45.15
N VAL A 68 14.05 23.99 -44.31
CA VAL A 68 15.31 23.38 -44.72
C VAL A 68 14.94 21.92 -44.95
N GLU A 69 14.99 21.47 -46.21
CA GLU A 69 14.36 20.27 -46.79
C GLU A 69 14.56 18.94 -46.03
N GLU A 70 15.31 18.87 -44.93
CA GLU A 70 15.78 17.60 -44.37
C GLU A 70 15.28 17.22 -42.96
N ASP A 71 14.63 18.09 -42.18
CA ASP A 71 14.24 17.70 -40.80
C ASP A 71 12.75 17.94 -40.47
N ARG A 72 11.90 17.04 -40.99
CA ARG A 72 10.50 16.93 -40.56
C ARG A 72 10.47 16.65 -39.04
N PRO A 73 9.60 17.29 -38.24
CA PRO A 73 9.59 17.12 -36.78
C PRO A 73 8.92 15.82 -36.34
N TYR A 74 8.87 14.82 -37.23
CA TYR A 74 8.23 13.55 -36.97
C TYR A 74 8.95 12.39 -37.67
N THR A 75 8.81 11.20 -37.13
CA THR A 75 9.29 9.93 -37.69
C THR A 75 8.13 8.96 -37.80
N VAL A 76 7.97 8.34 -38.98
CA VAL A 76 6.97 7.28 -39.17
C VAL A 76 7.65 5.94 -38.97
N VAL A 77 7.10 5.12 -38.07
CA VAL A 77 7.59 3.78 -37.76
C VAL A 77 6.50 2.74 -38.03
N ASP A 78 6.92 1.55 -38.44
CA ASP A 78 6.02 0.41 -38.52
C ASP A 78 5.47 0.13 -37.11
N PRO A 79 4.19 -0.26 -36.95
CA PRO A 79 3.64 -0.66 -35.66
C PRO A 79 4.45 -1.73 -34.93
N LEU A 80 5.14 -2.60 -35.68
CA LEU A 80 6.01 -3.64 -35.12
C LEU A 80 7.37 -3.11 -34.66
N ASP A 81 7.81 -1.98 -35.20
CA ASP A 81 9.06 -1.30 -34.87
C ASP A 81 8.90 -0.25 -33.76
N LEU A 82 7.69 -0.09 -33.22
CA LEU A 82 7.48 0.71 -32.02
C LEU A 82 8.29 0.09 -30.89
N GLU A 83 9.29 0.82 -30.41
CA GLU A 83 9.95 0.54 -29.14
C GLU A 83 8.94 0.77 -28.00
N LEU A 84 8.09 -0.23 -27.77
CA LEU A 84 7.23 -0.31 -26.61
C LEU A 84 8.13 -0.66 -25.43
N GLN A 85 8.67 0.36 -24.75
CA GLN A 85 9.23 0.17 -23.42
C GLN A 85 8.09 -0.18 -22.46
N GLY A 86 7.67 -1.45 -22.46
CA GLY A 86 6.54 -1.92 -21.66
C GLY A 86 6.00 -3.26 -22.14
N ARG A 87 5.24 -3.92 -21.27
CA ARG A 87 4.49 -5.14 -21.62
C ARG A 87 3.29 -4.73 -22.48
N SER A 88 3.21 -5.24 -23.71
CA SER A 88 2.08 -5.01 -24.60
C SER A 88 1.11 -6.20 -24.57
N MET A 89 -0.18 -5.91 -24.58
CA MET A 89 -1.25 -6.93 -24.63
C MET A 89 -2.12 -6.69 -25.85
N VAL A 90 -2.37 -7.75 -26.62
CA VAL A 90 -3.36 -7.76 -27.71
C VAL A 90 -4.68 -8.23 -27.13
N VAL A 91 -5.68 -7.35 -27.18
CA VAL A 91 -7.01 -7.60 -26.61
C VAL A 91 -8.06 -7.53 -27.71
N LEU A 92 -9.01 -8.47 -27.71
CA LEU A 92 -10.20 -8.37 -28.55
C LEU A 92 -11.10 -7.25 -28.00
N GLN A 93 -11.40 -6.24 -28.80
CA GLN A 93 -12.18 -5.07 -28.39
C GLN A 93 -13.53 -5.42 -27.75
N THR A 94 -14.17 -6.49 -28.23
CA THR A 94 -15.46 -7.00 -27.72
C THR A 94 -15.35 -7.80 -26.42
N ALA A 95 -14.13 -8.16 -26.00
CA ALA A 95 -13.83 -8.97 -24.82
C ALA A 95 -13.07 -8.21 -23.72
N TRP A 96 -12.97 -6.87 -23.84
CA TRP A 96 -12.37 -6.01 -22.85
C TRP A 96 -13.40 -5.48 -21.85
N ASP A 97 -12.97 -5.25 -20.61
CA ASP A 97 -13.78 -4.67 -19.52
C ASP A 97 -15.15 -5.34 -19.30
N GLN A 98 -15.24 -6.67 -19.49
CA GLN A 98 -16.47 -7.40 -19.20
C GLN A 98 -16.61 -7.66 -17.69
N PRO A 99 -17.58 -7.04 -16.99
CA PRO A 99 -17.74 -7.25 -15.56
C PRO A 99 -18.20 -8.69 -15.29
N ARG A 100 -17.58 -9.32 -14.28
CA ARG A 100 -17.92 -10.68 -13.83
C ARG A 100 -18.21 -10.68 -12.34
N SER A 101 -19.30 -11.33 -11.96
CA SER A 101 -19.65 -11.56 -10.56
C SER A 101 -19.22 -12.95 -10.16
N LEU A 102 -18.29 -13.04 -9.21
CA LEU A 102 -17.85 -14.30 -8.62
C LEU A 102 -18.07 -14.23 -7.11
N PRO A 103 -18.84 -15.16 -6.51
CA PRO A 103 -18.95 -15.22 -5.05
C PRO A 103 -17.58 -15.56 -4.47
N ALA A 104 -17.12 -14.77 -3.52
CA ALA A 104 -15.82 -14.93 -2.89
C ALA A 104 -15.86 -14.56 -1.40
N SER A 105 -14.95 -15.14 -0.63
CA SER A 105 -14.77 -14.85 0.80
C SER A 105 -13.37 -14.35 1.09
N VAL A 106 -13.27 -13.39 2.02
CA VAL A 106 -11.97 -12.94 2.55
C VAL A 106 -11.55 -13.90 3.65
N VAL A 107 -10.39 -14.52 3.52
CA VAL A 107 -9.83 -15.43 4.53
C VAL A 107 -8.94 -14.68 5.52
N SER A 108 -8.50 -15.36 6.59
CA SER A 108 -7.81 -14.72 7.72
C SER A 108 -6.51 -13.96 7.40
N ASP A 109 -5.86 -14.26 6.27
CA ASP A 109 -4.64 -13.56 5.82
C ASP A 109 -4.93 -12.36 4.89
N GLY A 110 -6.21 -12.04 4.68
CA GLY A 110 -6.69 -10.97 3.80
C GLY A 110 -6.82 -11.37 2.33
N SER A 111 -6.49 -12.61 1.95
CA SER A 111 -6.70 -13.11 0.59
C SER A 111 -8.19 -13.26 0.28
N LEU A 112 -8.54 -13.10 -1.00
CA LEU A 112 -9.88 -13.33 -1.52
C LEU A 112 -9.92 -14.67 -2.25
N GLU A 113 -10.79 -15.59 -1.84
CA GLU A 113 -10.93 -16.91 -2.47
C GLU A 113 -12.33 -17.07 -3.07
N THR A 114 -12.42 -17.50 -4.34
CA THR A 114 -13.74 -17.72 -4.97
C THR A 114 -14.38 -18.99 -4.42
N ALA A 115 -15.68 -18.95 -4.19
CA ALA A 115 -16.46 -20.12 -3.77
C ALA A 115 -16.73 -21.08 -4.94
N LEU A 116 -16.76 -20.56 -6.17
CA LEU A 116 -17.06 -21.30 -7.40
C LEU A 116 -15.95 -21.13 -8.43
N ALA A 117 -15.85 -22.12 -9.32
CA ALA A 117 -15.04 -22.03 -10.53
C ALA A 117 -15.63 -21.00 -11.50
N LEU A 118 -14.77 -20.22 -12.15
CA LEU A 118 -15.19 -19.34 -13.24
C LEU A 118 -15.49 -20.19 -14.48
N ALA A 119 -16.71 -20.10 -15.01
CA ALA A 119 -17.07 -20.84 -16.22
C ALA A 119 -16.19 -20.40 -17.40
N GLY A 120 -15.67 -21.39 -18.15
CA GLY A 120 -14.94 -21.12 -19.38
C GLY A 120 -15.88 -20.58 -20.47
N GLU A 121 -15.47 -19.50 -21.12
CA GLU A 121 -16.24 -18.86 -22.20
C GLU A 121 -15.37 -18.66 -23.45
N VAL A 122 -16.01 -18.73 -24.61
CA VAL A 122 -15.38 -18.48 -25.91
C VAL A 122 -15.70 -17.06 -26.34
N PRO A 123 -14.70 -16.16 -26.44
CA PRO A 123 -14.92 -14.82 -26.95
C PRO A 123 -15.54 -14.83 -28.36
N PRO A 124 -16.45 -13.89 -28.68
CA PRO A 124 -17.02 -13.79 -30.02
C PRO A 124 -15.92 -13.70 -31.09
N GLY A 125 -16.07 -14.48 -32.16
CA GLY A 125 -15.10 -14.52 -33.27
C GLY A 125 -13.96 -15.53 -33.08
N LEU A 126 -13.85 -16.19 -31.92
CA LEU A 126 -12.92 -17.30 -31.73
C LEU A 126 -13.60 -18.66 -31.94
N ASP A 127 -12.88 -19.58 -32.57
CA ASP A 127 -13.22 -21.00 -32.63
C ASP A 127 -12.42 -21.74 -31.55
N ALA A 128 -13.11 -22.29 -30.54
CA ALA A 128 -12.47 -22.98 -29.42
C ALA A 128 -11.70 -24.25 -29.83
N ALA A 129 -11.97 -24.85 -30.99
CA ALA A 129 -11.19 -25.97 -31.49
C ALA A 129 -9.82 -25.51 -32.02
N ARG A 130 -9.79 -24.37 -32.73
CA ARG A 130 -8.61 -23.87 -33.45
C ARG A 130 -7.80 -22.84 -32.68
N HIS A 131 -8.47 -22.03 -31.87
CA HIS A 131 -7.86 -20.89 -31.19
C HIS A 131 -7.63 -21.23 -29.71
N ARG A 132 -6.60 -20.58 -29.16
CA ARG A 132 -6.28 -20.57 -27.73
C ARG A 132 -6.15 -19.10 -27.33
N TRP A 133 -6.64 -18.75 -26.15
CA TRP A 133 -6.56 -17.39 -25.63
C TRP A 133 -6.20 -17.42 -24.15
N GLN A 134 -5.91 -16.23 -23.63
CA GLN A 134 -5.71 -16.01 -22.21
C GLN A 134 -6.87 -15.18 -21.68
N VAL A 135 -7.26 -15.46 -20.45
CA VAL A 135 -8.27 -14.69 -19.72
C VAL A 135 -7.57 -14.00 -18.57
N THR A 136 -7.65 -12.67 -18.53
CA THR A 136 -7.11 -11.85 -17.44
C THR A 136 -8.26 -11.31 -16.62
N LEU A 137 -8.19 -11.49 -15.29
CA LEU A 137 -9.19 -11.05 -14.33
C LEU A 137 -8.55 -10.09 -13.33
N ILE A 138 -9.09 -8.88 -13.28
CA ILE A 138 -8.63 -7.84 -12.36
C ILE A 138 -9.67 -7.71 -11.25
N CYS A 139 -9.21 -7.79 -9.99
CA CYS A 139 -10.01 -7.44 -8.83
C CYS A 139 -9.51 -6.09 -8.32
N ALA A 140 -10.34 -5.05 -8.41
CA ALA A 140 -9.94 -3.71 -8.00
C ALA A 140 -9.52 -3.66 -6.53
N GLU A 141 -10.18 -4.40 -5.63
CA GLU A 141 -9.83 -4.39 -4.21
C GLU A 141 -8.60 -5.26 -3.87
N HIS A 142 -8.18 -6.14 -4.79
CA HIS A 142 -7.05 -7.05 -4.63
C HIS A 142 -6.12 -7.01 -5.85
N PRO A 143 -5.43 -5.88 -6.09
CA PRO A 143 -4.46 -5.78 -7.17
C PRO A 143 -3.31 -6.77 -7.00
N LEU A 144 -2.84 -7.33 -8.12
CA LEU A 144 -1.74 -8.28 -8.13
C LEU A 144 -0.56 -7.76 -8.95
N PRO A 145 0.60 -7.51 -8.32
CA PRO A 145 1.80 -7.17 -9.05
C PRO A 145 2.26 -8.40 -9.82
N PRO A 146 2.82 -8.25 -11.02
CA PRO A 146 3.08 -9.37 -11.91
C PRO A 146 4.43 -10.03 -11.60
N LEU A 147 4.52 -10.57 -10.38
CA LEU A 147 5.67 -11.28 -9.83
C LEU A 147 5.70 -12.72 -10.39
N PRO A 148 6.83 -13.17 -10.97
CA PRO A 148 6.96 -14.55 -11.47
C PRO A 148 6.75 -15.64 -10.42
N GLU A 149 6.96 -15.33 -9.15
CA GLU A 149 6.75 -16.21 -8.00
C GLU A 149 5.27 -16.45 -7.71
N LEU A 150 4.37 -15.57 -8.16
CA LEU A 150 2.92 -15.75 -8.06
C LEU A 150 2.44 -16.69 -9.18
N THR A 151 2.69 -17.97 -8.95
CA THR A 151 2.34 -19.08 -9.86
C THR A 151 0.99 -19.70 -9.50
N THR A 152 0.60 -20.76 -10.23
CA THR A 152 -0.67 -21.45 -10.04
C THR A 152 -1.00 -21.78 -8.59
N SER A 153 -0.06 -22.30 -7.80
CA SER A 153 -0.30 -22.67 -6.40
C SER A 153 -0.71 -21.50 -5.49
N ALA A 154 -0.29 -20.28 -5.82
CA ALA A 154 -0.64 -19.09 -5.07
C ALA A 154 -1.99 -18.50 -5.49
N LEU A 155 -2.43 -18.78 -6.72
CA LEU A 155 -3.51 -18.09 -7.43
C LEU A 155 -4.76 -18.95 -7.67
N ILE A 156 -4.71 -20.23 -7.31
CA ILE A 156 -5.89 -21.10 -7.24
C ILE A 156 -6.19 -21.45 -5.78
N THR A 157 -7.45 -21.77 -5.53
CA THR A 157 -7.90 -22.31 -4.26
C THR A 157 -7.34 -23.71 -4.00
N ALA A 158 -7.10 -24.04 -2.73
CA ALA A 158 -6.42 -25.28 -2.33
C ALA A 158 -7.19 -26.57 -2.70
N ASP A 159 -8.49 -26.49 -2.95
CA ASP A 159 -9.34 -27.63 -3.34
C ASP A 159 -9.42 -27.84 -4.87
N GLN A 160 -8.71 -27.04 -5.66
CA GLN A 160 -8.62 -27.22 -7.12
C GLN A 160 -7.31 -27.91 -7.53
N SER A 161 -7.39 -28.78 -8.54
CA SER A 161 -6.21 -29.31 -9.22
C SER A 161 -5.38 -28.20 -9.88
N PRO A 162 -4.07 -28.06 -9.54
CA PRO A 162 -3.19 -27.07 -10.16
C PRO A 162 -2.84 -27.37 -11.62
N TRP A 163 -3.16 -28.57 -12.09
CA TRP A 163 -2.86 -28.98 -13.46
C TRP A 163 -4.00 -28.72 -14.43
N GLN A 164 -5.15 -28.22 -13.94
CA GLN A 164 -6.29 -27.94 -14.82
C GLN A 164 -5.93 -26.86 -15.85
N THR A 165 -5.21 -25.81 -15.46
CA THR A 165 -4.74 -24.76 -16.37
C THR A 165 -3.51 -24.06 -15.78
N PHE A 166 -2.76 -23.33 -16.60
CA PHE A 166 -1.69 -22.49 -16.10
C PHE A 166 -2.24 -21.13 -15.68
N VAL A 167 -1.94 -20.74 -14.45
CA VAL A 167 -2.36 -19.48 -13.85
C VAL A 167 -1.12 -18.69 -13.42
N ARG A 168 -1.10 -17.39 -13.68
CA ARG A 168 -0.01 -16.49 -13.28
C ARG A 168 -0.52 -15.10 -12.93
N ALA A 169 0.25 -14.35 -12.15
CA ALA A 169 0.02 -12.92 -11.98
C ALA A 169 0.51 -12.16 -13.23
N ALA A 170 -0.37 -11.39 -13.85
CA ALA A 170 -0.04 -10.51 -14.97
C ALA A 170 -1.08 -9.38 -15.07
N ASP A 171 -0.64 -8.25 -15.63
CA ASP A 171 -1.49 -7.10 -15.99
C ASP A 171 -2.42 -6.62 -14.86
N GLY A 172 -1.95 -6.65 -13.61
CA GLY A 172 -2.71 -6.21 -12.44
C GLY A 172 -3.66 -7.22 -11.84
N GLY A 173 -3.70 -8.43 -12.37
CA GLY A 173 -4.64 -9.46 -11.93
C GLY A 173 -4.10 -10.87 -12.14
N ILE A 174 -5.05 -11.79 -12.30
CA ILE A 174 -4.77 -13.20 -12.57
C ILE A 174 -5.02 -13.48 -14.04
N THR A 175 -4.01 -14.03 -14.72
CA THR A 175 -4.13 -14.49 -16.09
C THR A 175 -4.05 -16.01 -16.15
N TYR A 176 -4.97 -16.64 -16.86
CA TYR A 176 -4.97 -18.09 -17.08
C TYR A 176 -5.25 -18.46 -18.53
N TRP A 177 -4.90 -19.70 -18.90
CA TRP A 177 -5.13 -20.23 -20.25
C TRP A 177 -6.56 -20.74 -20.41
N SER A 178 -7.19 -20.41 -21.53
CA SER A 178 -8.59 -20.72 -21.81
C SER A 178 -8.94 -22.21 -21.81
N HIS A 179 -7.97 -23.07 -22.10
CA HIS A 179 -8.17 -24.52 -22.24
C HIS A 179 -7.54 -25.29 -21.10
N ARG A 180 -8.11 -26.46 -20.85
CA ARG A 180 -7.56 -27.40 -19.88
C ARG A 180 -6.22 -27.95 -20.34
N PHE A 181 -5.31 -28.11 -19.39
CA PHE A 181 -4.01 -28.74 -19.60
C PHE A 181 -3.91 -30.14 -18.98
N ASP A 182 -4.90 -30.54 -18.19
CA ASP A 182 -5.02 -31.90 -17.68
C ASP A 182 -5.68 -32.83 -18.71
N PHE A 183 -5.99 -34.07 -18.30
CA PHE A 183 -6.58 -35.05 -19.20
C PHE A 183 -7.99 -34.62 -19.64
N VAL A 184 -8.16 -34.42 -20.96
CA VAL A 184 -9.44 -34.16 -21.60
C VAL A 184 -9.79 -35.35 -22.49
N ALA A 185 -10.87 -36.05 -22.16
CA ALA A 185 -11.33 -37.20 -22.93
C ALA A 185 -11.74 -36.79 -24.35
N SER A 186 -11.49 -37.66 -25.33
CA SER A 186 -12.01 -37.48 -26.69
C SER A 186 -13.54 -37.42 -26.64
N GLY A 187 -14.14 -36.47 -27.36
CA GLY A 187 -15.58 -36.22 -27.33
C GLY A 187 -16.08 -35.40 -26.13
N ALA A 188 -15.19 -34.87 -25.28
CA ALA A 188 -15.57 -33.92 -24.25
C ALA A 188 -16.34 -32.73 -24.84
N SER A 189 -17.38 -32.29 -24.13
CA SER A 189 -18.12 -31.08 -24.50
C SER A 189 -17.21 -29.85 -24.44
N LEU A 190 -17.63 -28.75 -25.07
CA LEU A 190 -16.89 -27.48 -25.00
C LEU A 190 -16.63 -27.05 -23.54
N ALA A 191 -17.62 -27.18 -22.65
CA ALA A 191 -17.44 -26.89 -21.23
C ALA A 191 -16.40 -27.81 -20.56
N GLY A 192 -16.25 -29.05 -21.06
CA GLY A 192 -15.24 -30.00 -20.60
C GLY A 192 -13.84 -29.76 -21.16
N THR A 193 -13.69 -29.00 -22.26
CA THR A 193 -12.38 -28.67 -22.85
C THR A 193 -11.82 -27.33 -22.37
N LEU A 194 -12.68 -26.40 -21.94
CA LEU A 194 -12.27 -25.11 -21.39
C LEU A 194 -11.88 -25.20 -19.92
N ALA A 195 -10.90 -24.38 -19.53
CA ALA A 195 -10.48 -24.25 -18.14
C ALA A 195 -11.55 -23.50 -17.34
N ALA A 196 -11.79 -23.97 -16.12
CA ALA A 196 -12.71 -23.34 -15.19
C ALA A 196 -12.05 -23.21 -13.81
N PRO A 197 -11.11 -22.27 -13.64
CA PRO A 197 -10.37 -22.18 -12.39
C PRO A 197 -11.19 -21.53 -11.28
N LYS A 198 -10.98 -22.02 -10.07
CA LYS A 198 -11.43 -21.48 -8.78
C LYS A 198 -10.26 -20.71 -8.17
N LEU A 199 -10.34 -19.40 -8.25
CA LEU A 199 -9.21 -18.49 -8.11
C LEU A 199 -9.03 -17.98 -6.68
N ALA A 200 -7.79 -17.62 -6.36
CA ALA A 200 -7.43 -16.94 -5.13
C ALA A 200 -6.62 -15.68 -5.45
N TRP A 201 -7.08 -14.51 -5.03
CA TRP A 201 -6.29 -13.28 -5.04
C TRP A 201 -5.57 -13.17 -3.69
N PRO A 202 -4.24 -13.42 -3.64
CA PRO A 202 -3.50 -13.37 -2.39
C PRO A 202 -3.51 -11.97 -1.78
N GLY A 203 -3.68 -11.91 -0.46
CA GLY A 203 -3.43 -10.68 0.30
C GLY A 203 -1.93 -10.33 0.29
N ILE A 204 -1.60 -9.09 0.66
CA ILE A 204 -0.21 -8.58 0.64
C ILE A 204 0.79 -9.49 1.39
N ARG A 205 0.38 -10.08 2.50
CA ARG A 205 1.25 -10.99 3.28
C ARG A 205 1.61 -12.23 2.47
N LYS A 206 0.63 -12.83 1.79
CA LYS A 206 0.82 -14.00 0.94
C LYS A 206 1.65 -13.63 -0.30
N ILE A 207 1.43 -12.44 -0.88
CA ILE A 207 2.27 -11.90 -1.95
C ILE A 207 3.74 -11.82 -1.52
N LEU A 208 4.02 -11.19 -0.37
CA LEU A 208 5.37 -11.07 0.16
C LEU A 208 5.99 -12.44 0.49
N GLN A 209 5.21 -13.35 1.08
CA GLN A 209 5.68 -14.70 1.38
C GLN A 209 6.09 -15.46 0.12
N GLN A 210 5.26 -15.43 -0.93
CA GLN A 210 5.60 -16.04 -2.23
C GLN A 210 6.84 -15.37 -2.84
N ALA A 211 6.94 -14.05 -2.77
CA ALA A 211 8.08 -13.31 -3.28
C ALA A 211 9.41 -13.66 -2.59
N THR A 212 9.38 -14.11 -1.33
CA THR A 212 10.57 -14.57 -0.60
C THR A 212 11.06 -15.98 -0.98
N GLU A 213 10.22 -16.81 -1.63
CA GLU A 213 10.55 -18.21 -1.93
C GLU A 213 11.80 -18.34 -2.81
N ALA A 214 11.96 -17.45 -3.78
CA ALA A 214 13.09 -17.47 -4.72
C ALA A 214 14.44 -17.09 -4.07
N SER A 215 14.44 -16.41 -2.93
CA SER A 215 15.66 -15.85 -2.31
C SER A 215 16.12 -16.58 -1.05
N ALA A 216 15.52 -17.72 -0.72
CA ALA A 216 15.72 -18.44 0.55
C ALA A 216 15.56 -17.53 1.79
N THR A 217 14.72 -16.49 1.64
CA THR A 217 14.38 -15.55 2.70
C THR A 217 13.06 -16.01 3.32
N GLN A 218 12.85 -15.70 4.60
CA GLN A 218 11.56 -15.93 5.27
C GLN A 218 10.97 -14.61 5.71
N LEU A 219 9.64 -14.54 5.68
CA LEU A 219 8.85 -13.42 6.16
C LEU A 219 8.25 -13.76 7.53
N ARG A 220 8.33 -12.85 8.50
CA ARG A 220 7.49 -12.93 9.71
C ARG A 220 7.01 -11.56 10.16
N PRO A 221 5.85 -11.46 10.84
CA PRO A 221 5.43 -10.20 11.46
C PRO A 221 6.46 -9.75 12.51
N SER A 222 6.82 -8.45 12.47
CA SER A 222 7.68 -7.88 13.51
C SER A 222 6.92 -7.81 14.84
N ALA A 223 7.62 -7.48 15.92
CA ALA A 223 6.95 -7.24 17.18
C ALA A 223 5.97 -6.05 17.08
N ALA A 224 6.36 -4.96 16.41
CA ALA A 224 5.48 -3.81 16.24
C ALA A 224 4.37 -4.06 15.22
N GLY A 225 4.61 -4.83 14.15
CA GLY A 225 3.56 -5.32 13.26
C GLY A 225 2.47 -6.13 13.97
N LYS A 226 2.84 -7.01 14.93
CA LYS A 226 1.84 -7.74 15.74
C LYS A 226 0.96 -6.81 16.57
N ARG A 227 1.49 -5.68 17.02
CA ARG A 227 0.78 -4.71 17.86
C ARG A 227 -0.09 -3.77 17.02
N ALA A 228 0.40 -3.36 15.86
CA ALA A 228 -0.40 -2.68 14.85
C ALA A 228 -1.64 -3.51 14.48
N ALA A 229 -1.47 -4.82 14.22
CA ALA A 229 -2.58 -5.73 13.93
C ALA A 229 -3.59 -5.89 15.10
N ILE A 230 -3.15 -5.70 16.35
CA ILE A 230 -4.07 -5.65 17.51
C ILE A 230 -4.82 -4.32 17.53
N ALA A 231 -4.12 -3.19 17.33
CA ALA A 231 -4.72 -1.87 17.27
C ALA A 231 -5.75 -1.75 16.12
N GLU A 232 -5.42 -2.28 14.94
CA GLU A 232 -6.33 -2.38 13.80
C GLU A 232 -7.61 -3.15 14.19
N ARG A 233 -7.46 -4.29 14.85
CA ARG A 233 -8.61 -5.11 15.27
C ARG A 233 -9.50 -4.41 16.29
N LEU A 234 -8.91 -3.69 17.24
CA LEU A 234 -9.67 -2.88 18.22
C LEU A 234 -10.48 -1.79 17.51
N LEU A 235 -9.87 -1.12 16.51
CA LEU A 235 -10.51 -0.05 15.73
C LEU A 235 -11.42 -0.56 14.60
N GLY A 236 -11.41 -1.87 14.33
CA GLY A 236 -12.24 -2.56 13.35
C GLY A 236 -11.72 -2.54 11.91
N SER A 237 -10.84 -1.60 11.54
CA SER A 237 -10.20 -1.58 10.22
C SER A 237 -8.92 -0.77 10.18
N ARG A 238 -8.02 -1.08 9.24
CA ARG A 238 -6.83 -0.26 8.98
C ARG A 238 -7.16 1.18 8.62
N LYS A 239 -8.23 1.41 7.85
CA LYS A 239 -8.65 2.76 7.47
C LYS A 239 -8.94 3.60 8.73
N THR A 240 -9.66 3.03 9.70
CA THR A 240 -9.94 3.71 10.98
C THR A 240 -8.65 4.01 11.76
N LEU A 241 -7.66 3.11 11.71
CA LEU A 241 -6.34 3.33 12.33
C LEU A 241 -5.52 4.42 11.63
N GLU A 242 -5.53 4.45 10.30
CA GLU A 242 -4.92 5.54 9.50
C GLU A 242 -5.60 6.89 9.78
N ASP A 243 -6.94 6.90 9.84
CA ASP A 243 -7.71 8.11 10.15
C ASP A 243 -7.45 8.59 11.60
N LEU A 244 -7.29 7.68 12.55
CA LEU A 244 -6.86 8.00 13.92
C LEU A 244 -5.48 8.66 13.94
N ALA A 245 -4.50 8.10 13.20
CA ALA A 245 -3.15 8.66 13.11
C ALA A 245 -3.10 10.06 12.48
N ALA A 246 -4.02 10.35 11.56
CA ALA A 246 -4.19 11.68 10.96
C ALA A 246 -5.01 12.66 11.82
N SER A 247 -5.69 12.17 12.85
CA SER A 247 -6.58 12.98 13.68
C SER A 247 -5.86 13.69 14.83
N PRO A 248 -6.45 14.77 15.38
CA PRO A 248 -6.02 15.35 16.66
C PRO A 248 -6.00 14.35 17.82
N GLY A 249 -6.80 13.28 17.72
CA GLY A 249 -6.86 12.21 18.70
C GLY A 249 -5.51 11.54 18.96
N TRP A 250 -4.64 11.44 17.95
CA TRP A 250 -3.30 10.88 18.13
C TRP A 250 -2.47 11.64 19.18
N GLN A 251 -2.61 12.97 19.24
CA GLN A 251 -1.90 13.81 20.22
C GLN A 251 -2.42 13.59 21.64
N VAL A 252 -3.71 13.32 21.80
CA VAL A 252 -4.27 12.91 23.10
C VAL A 252 -3.73 11.56 23.53
N LEU A 253 -3.59 10.59 22.62
CA LEU A 253 -3.01 9.29 22.97
C LEU A 253 -1.55 9.42 23.43
N ARG A 254 -0.78 10.38 22.91
CA ARG A 254 0.58 10.67 23.39
C ARG A 254 0.63 11.11 24.86
N LEU A 255 -0.44 11.71 25.38
CA LEU A 255 -0.54 12.06 26.80
C LEU A 255 -0.56 10.83 27.73
N TYR A 256 -0.65 9.61 27.22
CA TYR A 256 -0.50 8.38 28.02
C TYR A 256 0.96 7.90 28.12
N LEU A 257 1.90 8.48 27.36
CA LEU A 257 3.32 8.08 27.41
C LEU A 257 4.03 8.69 28.62
N PRO A 258 4.68 7.92 29.51
CA PRO A 258 5.25 8.43 30.77
C PRO A 258 6.05 9.74 30.64
N GLU A 259 6.91 9.82 29.63
CA GLU A 259 7.82 10.95 29.36
C GLU A 259 7.14 12.24 28.85
N THR A 260 5.86 12.19 28.50
CA THR A 260 5.15 13.35 27.91
C THR A 260 4.81 14.38 28.98
N SER A 261 5.12 15.66 28.74
CA SER A 261 4.75 16.74 29.66
C SER A 261 3.22 16.88 29.77
N ARG A 262 2.75 17.11 31.00
CA ARG A 262 1.33 17.26 31.37
C ARG A 262 1.10 18.46 32.27
N THR A 263 2.02 19.43 32.24
CA THR A 263 1.96 20.64 33.06
C THR A 263 0.71 21.48 32.80
N ASP A 264 0.21 21.42 31.57
CA ASP A 264 -0.91 22.24 31.10
C ASP A 264 -2.26 21.55 31.34
N LEU A 265 -2.27 20.32 31.88
CA LEU A 265 -3.49 19.60 32.21
C LEU A 265 -4.05 20.04 33.57
N PRO A 266 -5.38 20.03 33.78
CA PRO A 266 -5.99 20.40 35.04
C PRO A 266 -5.44 19.60 36.23
N VAL A 267 -5.37 20.22 37.41
CA VAL A 267 -4.87 19.56 38.62
C VAL A 267 -5.71 18.31 38.94
N HIS A 268 -5.04 17.21 39.29
CA HIS A 268 -5.64 15.90 39.59
C HIS A 268 -6.44 15.26 38.43
N SER A 269 -6.29 15.74 37.19
CA SER A 269 -6.92 15.15 36.01
C SER A 269 -6.12 14.00 35.39
N TRP A 270 -4.92 13.70 35.91
CA TRP A 270 -4.10 12.58 35.46
C TRP A 270 -3.29 12.01 36.62
N TRP A 271 -2.88 10.75 36.46
CA TRP A 271 -1.98 10.07 37.41
C TRP A 271 -0.95 9.24 36.65
N GLN A 272 0.32 9.38 37.03
CA GLN A 272 1.36 8.45 36.65
C GLN A 272 1.50 7.39 37.73
N LEU A 273 1.00 6.20 37.42
CA LEU A 273 1.08 5.02 38.27
C LEU A 273 2.34 4.23 37.88
N LYS A 274 2.68 3.21 38.68
CA LYS A 274 3.78 2.30 38.34
C LYS A 274 3.49 1.50 37.06
N SER A 275 2.22 1.18 36.81
CA SER A 275 1.73 0.31 35.75
C SER A 275 1.36 1.06 34.47
N ALA A 276 0.92 2.32 34.58
CA ALA A 276 0.36 3.09 33.48
C ALA A 276 0.29 4.58 33.80
N VAL A 277 0.06 5.40 32.79
CA VAL A 277 -0.48 6.75 32.96
C VAL A 277 -1.97 6.70 32.66
N VAL A 278 -2.78 7.31 33.51
CA VAL A 278 -4.22 7.39 33.31
C VAL A 278 -4.70 8.84 33.28
N LEU A 279 -5.67 9.12 32.42
CA LEU A 279 -6.23 10.45 32.21
C LEU A 279 -7.72 10.45 32.57
N SER A 280 -8.21 11.50 33.21
CA SER A 280 -9.65 11.71 33.39
C SER A 280 -10.26 12.36 32.15
N TRP A 281 -11.59 12.46 32.12
CA TRP A 281 -12.27 13.20 31.06
C TRP A 281 -11.82 14.66 30.99
N GLU A 282 -11.62 15.32 32.13
CA GLU A 282 -11.15 16.71 32.20
C GLU A 282 -9.77 16.89 31.56
N ALA A 283 -8.87 15.90 31.70
CA ALA A 283 -7.56 15.92 31.02
C ALA A 283 -7.73 15.79 29.49
N ILE A 284 -8.59 14.88 29.04
CA ILE A 284 -8.88 14.69 27.61
C ILE A 284 -9.54 15.94 27.02
N ALA A 285 -10.50 16.52 27.74
CA ALA A 285 -11.25 17.71 27.33
C ALA A 285 -10.42 19.00 27.39
N ALA A 286 -9.33 19.04 28.16
CA ALA A 286 -8.40 20.17 28.16
C ALA A 286 -7.53 20.23 26.90
N HIS A 287 -7.41 19.13 26.14
CA HIS A 287 -6.63 19.10 24.91
C HIS A 287 -7.43 19.64 23.71
N GLU A 288 -7.57 20.96 23.65
CA GLU A 288 -8.31 21.64 22.58
C GLU A 288 -7.49 21.71 21.29
N GLN A 289 -8.10 21.27 20.18
CA GLN A 289 -7.51 21.39 18.84
C GLN A 289 -8.56 21.94 17.85
N PRO A 290 -8.14 22.74 16.86
CA PRO A 290 -9.04 23.24 15.82
C PRO A 290 -9.78 22.09 15.13
N GLY A 291 -11.11 22.20 15.01
CA GLY A 291 -11.95 21.19 14.36
C GLY A 291 -12.28 19.96 15.21
N TRP A 292 -11.87 19.91 16.48
CA TRP A 292 -12.19 18.81 17.39
C TRP A 292 -12.74 19.36 18.72
N ASP A 293 -14.01 19.77 18.68
CA ASP A 293 -14.70 20.37 19.82
C ASP A 293 -14.94 19.38 20.98
N ALA A 294 -15.50 19.87 22.09
CA ALA A 294 -15.73 19.04 23.28
C ALA A 294 -16.71 17.87 23.03
N ALA A 295 -17.73 18.05 22.19
CA ALA A 295 -18.72 17.02 21.91
C ALA A 295 -18.14 15.91 21.03
N ALA A 296 -17.40 16.28 19.97
CA ALA A 296 -16.68 15.35 19.10
C ALA A 296 -15.62 14.57 19.89
N ARG A 297 -14.89 15.23 20.80
CA ARG A 297 -13.94 14.56 21.70
C ARG A 297 -14.61 13.55 22.62
N ARG A 298 -15.79 13.87 23.17
CA ARG A 298 -16.53 12.97 24.05
C ARG A 298 -16.98 11.73 23.28
N ALA A 299 -17.60 11.94 22.12
CA ALA A 299 -18.04 10.86 21.24
C ALA A 299 -16.86 9.94 20.86
N GLN A 300 -15.70 10.51 20.51
CA GLN A 300 -14.51 9.73 20.17
C GLN A 300 -13.98 8.92 21.36
N ALA A 301 -13.95 9.50 22.56
CA ALA A 301 -13.53 8.78 23.77
C ALA A 301 -14.49 7.65 24.15
N ASP A 302 -15.80 7.83 23.93
CA ASP A 302 -16.80 6.78 24.11
C ASP A 302 -16.66 5.66 23.07
N GLU A 303 -16.40 6.02 21.82
CA GLU A 303 -16.10 5.06 20.75
C GLU A 303 -14.85 4.24 21.07
N TRP A 304 -13.73 4.89 21.43
CA TRP A 304 -12.51 4.20 21.85
C TRP A 304 -12.71 3.33 23.08
N THR A 305 -13.60 3.72 23.99
CA THR A 305 -13.96 2.88 25.14
C THR A 305 -14.73 1.63 24.69
N THR A 306 -15.65 1.77 23.74
CA THR A 306 -16.43 0.67 23.17
C THR A 306 -15.56 -0.30 22.38
N GLN A 307 -14.58 0.24 21.64
CA GLN A 307 -13.57 -0.50 20.87
C GLN A 307 -12.49 -1.16 21.74
N GLY A 308 -12.42 -0.83 23.03
CA GLY A 308 -11.37 -1.33 23.94
C GLY A 308 -10.00 -0.68 23.75
N VAL A 309 -9.91 0.39 22.94
CA VAL A 309 -8.72 1.26 22.82
C VAL A 309 -8.47 1.98 24.14
N LEU A 310 -9.54 2.49 24.77
CA LEU A 310 -9.53 3.02 26.12
C LEU A 310 -10.30 2.09 27.06
N ARG A 311 -9.88 2.05 28.32
CA ARG A 311 -10.55 1.34 29.40
C ARG A 311 -10.91 2.35 30.47
N ARG A 312 -12.20 2.48 30.78
CA ARG A 312 -12.67 3.34 31.87
C ARG A 312 -12.55 2.60 33.20
N GLY A 313 -12.15 3.31 34.26
CA GLY A 313 -11.91 2.73 35.58
C GLY A 313 -11.59 3.76 36.67
N LEU A 314 -11.10 3.29 37.81
CA LEU A 314 -10.76 4.12 38.97
C LEU A 314 -9.30 3.90 39.39
N VAL A 315 -8.69 4.92 40.01
CA VAL A 315 -7.39 4.81 40.68
C VAL A 315 -7.62 4.49 42.15
N LEU A 316 -7.29 3.27 42.55
CA LEU A 316 -7.57 2.74 43.90
C LEU A 316 -6.28 2.31 44.62
N GLY A 317 -6.18 2.66 45.89
CA GLY A 317 -5.09 2.34 46.80
C GLY A 317 -5.35 1.05 47.57
N CYS A 318 -4.31 0.35 48.00
CA CYS A 318 -4.46 -0.84 48.85
C CYS A 318 -4.29 -0.50 50.34
N ALA A 319 -5.14 -1.07 51.20
CA ALA A 319 -5.01 -0.98 52.66
C ALA A 319 -3.75 -1.67 53.21
N HIS A 320 -3.27 -2.70 52.53
CA HIS A 320 -2.17 -3.55 53.01
C HIS A 320 -0.79 -3.13 52.50
N CYS A 321 -0.67 -2.74 51.22
CA CYS A 321 0.62 -2.43 50.59
C CYS A 321 0.79 -0.96 50.15
N PRO A 322 0.06 -0.03 50.78
CA PRO A 322 -0.18 1.38 50.38
C PRO A 322 -0.09 1.82 48.91
N ILE A 323 -0.23 0.93 47.93
CA ILE A 323 -0.02 1.25 46.51
C ILE A 323 -1.32 1.58 45.81
N TYR A 324 -1.29 2.64 45.01
CA TYR A 324 -2.33 2.98 44.05
C TYR A 324 -2.08 2.30 42.70
N ASP A 325 -3.15 1.78 42.11
CA ASP A 325 -3.17 1.18 40.78
C ASP A 325 -4.48 1.50 40.07
N PHE A 326 -4.52 1.31 38.76
CA PHE A 326 -5.71 1.49 37.95
C PHE A 326 -6.52 0.19 37.87
N TYR A 327 -7.80 0.29 38.21
CA TYR A 327 -8.76 -0.82 38.12
C TYR A 327 -9.80 -0.47 37.06
N PRO A 328 -9.89 -1.24 35.95
CA PRO A 328 -10.93 -1.03 34.95
C PRO A 328 -12.29 -1.33 35.55
N LEU A 329 -13.33 -0.70 35.01
CA LEU A 329 -14.71 -0.83 35.47
C LEU A 329 -15.17 -2.29 35.61
N ALA A 330 -14.71 -3.18 34.73
CA ALA A 330 -15.03 -4.61 34.76
C ALA A 330 -14.48 -5.35 36.01
N GLU A 331 -13.52 -4.77 36.72
CA GLU A 331 -12.89 -5.35 37.92
C GLU A 331 -13.34 -4.65 39.22
N ILE A 332 -14.17 -3.62 39.12
CA ILE A 332 -14.60 -2.83 40.28
C ILE A 332 -15.95 -3.32 40.77
N SER A 333 -16.03 -3.63 42.06
CA SER A 333 -17.28 -3.83 42.80
C SER A 333 -17.21 -3.08 44.13
N GLN A 334 -18.16 -3.30 45.06
CA GLN A 334 -18.04 -2.79 46.43
C GLN A 334 -16.77 -3.30 47.14
N GLN A 335 -16.18 -4.39 46.64
CA GLN A 335 -14.90 -4.92 47.06
C GLN A 335 -13.98 -5.15 45.86
N TYR A 336 -12.68 -5.02 46.08
CA TYR A 336 -11.67 -5.31 45.06
C TYR A 336 -10.42 -5.93 45.65
N ARG A 337 -9.74 -6.77 44.86
CA ARG A 337 -8.48 -7.39 45.24
C ARG A 337 -7.30 -6.59 44.71
N CYS A 338 -6.34 -6.31 45.57
CA CYS A 338 -5.11 -5.66 45.16
C CYS A 338 -4.33 -6.56 44.18
N ARG A 339 -4.01 -6.05 42.98
CA ARG A 339 -3.25 -6.79 41.96
C ARG A 339 -1.82 -7.14 42.38
N ARG A 340 -1.26 -6.46 43.38
CA ARG A 340 0.11 -6.69 43.87
C ARG A 340 0.19 -7.70 45.01
N CYS A 341 -0.59 -7.52 46.08
CA CYS A 341 -0.52 -8.38 47.27
C CYS A 341 -1.70 -9.34 47.43
N GLY A 342 -2.72 -9.26 46.59
CA GLY A 342 -3.92 -10.09 46.66
C GLY A 342 -4.89 -9.75 47.80
N GLY A 343 -4.55 -8.80 48.67
CA GLY A 343 -5.40 -8.38 49.79
C GLY A 343 -6.73 -7.78 49.32
N GLY A 344 -7.81 -8.11 50.03
CA GLY A 344 -9.15 -7.55 49.80
C GLY A 344 -9.27 -6.14 50.35
N ASN A 345 -10.01 -5.29 49.66
CA ASN A 345 -10.23 -3.89 50.03
C ASN A 345 -11.71 -3.56 49.76
N ASP A 346 -12.30 -2.72 50.62
CA ASP A 346 -13.61 -2.13 50.38
C ASP A 346 -13.48 -0.82 49.60
N LEU A 347 -14.46 -0.52 48.75
CA LEU A 347 -14.52 0.72 47.99
C LEU A 347 -14.99 1.88 48.90
N VAL A 348 -14.07 2.47 49.65
CA VAL A 348 -14.31 3.59 50.59
C VAL A 348 -13.41 4.79 50.29
N GLN A 349 -13.77 5.98 50.79
CA GLN A 349 -13.12 7.26 50.45
C GLN A 349 -11.59 7.27 50.62
N GLU A 350 -11.08 6.60 51.66
CA GLU A 350 -9.63 6.48 51.93
C GLU A 350 -8.86 5.78 50.81
N ARG A 351 -9.55 5.09 49.90
CA ARG A 351 -8.95 4.24 48.88
C ARG A 351 -8.87 4.87 47.50
N TRP A 352 -9.61 5.92 47.17
CA TRP A 352 -9.57 6.50 45.82
C TRP A 352 -8.91 7.88 45.78
N LYS A 353 -8.59 8.32 44.56
CA LYS A 353 -8.06 9.66 44.26
C LYS A 353 -8.93 10.35 43.20
N PRO A 354 -9.08 11.70 43.24
CA PRO A 354 -8.72 12.62 44.33
C PRO A 354 -9.63 12.45 45.58
N PHE A 355 -9.37 13.19 46.68
CA PHE A 355 -9.97 12.99 48.01
C PHE A 355 -11.47 13.37 48.18
N GLY A 356 -12.25 13.40 47.09
CA GLY A 356 -13.70 13.64 47.08
C GLY A 356 -14.48 12.38 46.73
N GLU A 357 -15.42 12.47 45.79
CA GLU A 357 -16.00 11.30 45.09
C GLU A 357 -14.95 10.69 44.12
N PRO A 358 -15.00 9.37 43.86
CA PRO A 358 -14.06 8.73 42.95
C PRO A 358 -14.26 9.25 41.53
N ARG A 359 -13.18 9.72 40.91
CA ARG A 359 -13.18 10.21 39.53
C ARG A 359 -12.94 9.07 38.55
N TRP A 360 -13.64 9.10 37.41
CA TRP A 360 -13.35 8.20 36.30
C TRP A 360 -12.04 8.57 35.62
N PHE A 361 -11.19 7.57 35.45
CA PHE A 361 -9.99 7.63 34.65
C PHE A 361 -10.09 6.66 33.48
N TYR A 362 -9.31 6.93 32.46
CA TYR A 362 -9.12 6.14 31.28
C TYR A 362 -7.67 5.67 31.26
N ASP A 363 -7.50 4.40 30.94
CA ASP A 363 -6.21 3.79 30.63
C ASP A 363 -6.23 3.35 29.16
N ILE A 364 -5.09 3.41 28.50
CA ILE A 364 -4.95 3.04 27.08
C ILE A 364 -4.56 1.58 26.94
N HIS A 365 -5.04 0.91 25.89
CA HIS A 365 -4.64 -0.45 25.60
C HIS A 365 -3.12 -0.54 25.30
N PRO A 366 -2.36 -1.50 25.88
CA PRO A 366 -0.90 -1.55 25.75
C PRO A 366 -0.38 -1.59 24.31
N ALA A 367 -1.05 -2.32 23.41
CA ALA A 367 -0.68 -2.36 21.99
C ALA A 367 -0.80 -0.99 21.30
N VAL A 368 -1.81 -0.19 21.66
CA VAL A 368 -2.00 1.17 21.13
C VAL A 368 -0.98 2.13 21.74
N LEU A 369 -0.72 2.01 23.05
CA LEU A 369 0.32 2.79 23.72
C LEU A 369 1.70 2.57 23.08
N GLU A 370 2.06 1.31 22.81
CA GLU A 370 3.34 1.00 22.18
C GLU A 370 3.42 1.47 20.73
N LEU A 371 2.31 1.41 19.98
CA LEU A 371 2.24 2.00 18.64
C LEU A 371 2.49 3.52 18.67
N VAL A 372 1.88 4.22 19.63
CA VAL A 372 2.07 5.67 19.81
C VAL A 372 3.48 5.99 20.30
N ALA A 373 4.04 5.17 21.18
CA ALA A 373 5.41 5.32 21.71
C ALA A 373 6.47 5.23 20.60
N ASN A 374 6.27 4.35 19.64
CA ASN A 374 7.19 4.12 18.52
C ASN A 374 6.88 4.97 17.29
N ASP A 375 6.09 6.04 17.45
CA ASP A 375 5.72 6.96 16.37
C ASP A 375 5.06 6.23 15.17
N GLY A 376 4.23 5.23 15.46
CA GLY A 376 3.51 4.43 14.46
C GLY A 376 2.57 5.24 13.55
N ASP A 377 2.31 6.51 13.87
CA ASP A 377 1.61 7.42 12.95
C ASP A 377 2.36 7.63 11.64
N VAL A 378 3.69 7.64 11.65
CA VAL A 378 4.48 7.95 10.45
C VAL A 378 4.24 6.93 9.33
N PRO A 379 4.39 5.60 9.53
CA PRO A 379 4.06 4.63 8.48
C PRO A 379 2.57 4.63 8.11
N LEU A 380 1.65 4.86 9.06
CA LEU A 380 0.21 4.93 8.78
C LEU A 380 -0.15 6.12 7.87
N LEU A 381 0.39 7.31 8.16
CA LEU A 381 0.24 8.50 7.33
C LEU A 381 0.87 8.30 5.95
N ALA A 382 2.01 7.60 5.89
CA ALA A 382 2.65 7.26 4.63
C ALA A 382 1.75 6.38 3.76
N THR A 383 1.19 5.31 4.30
CA THR A 383 0.31 4.41 3.54
C THR A 383 -0.99 5.09 3.16
N GLN A 384 -1.59 5.90 4.04
CA GLN A 384 -2.78 6.70 3.73
C GLN A 384 -2.53 7.66 2.56
N TYR A 385 -1.40 8.38 2.55
CA TYR A 385 -1.04 9.29 1.46
C TYR A 385 -0.73 8.54 0.16
N LEU A 386 0.03 7.45 0.22
CA LEU A 386 0.39 6.67 -0.96
C LEU A 386 -0.86 6.06 -1.60
N ARG A 387 -1.77 5.52 -0.79
CA ARG A 387 -3.10 5.11 -1.22
C ARG A 387 -3.93 6.23 -1.82
N SER A 388 -3.58 7.51 -1.65
CA SER A 388 -4.26 8.62 -2.32
C SER A 388 -3.71 8.96 -3.70
N GLN A 389 -2.55 8.43 -4.05
CA GLN A 389 -1.90 8.70 -5.32
C GLN A 389 -2.51 7.89 -6.45
N PRO A 390 -2.74 8.49 -7.64
CA PRO A 390 -3.34 7.77 -8.78
C PRO A 390 -2.59 6.51 -9.19
N TRP A 391 -1.26 6.53 -9.17
CA TRP A 391 -0.41 5.39 -9.57
C TRP A 391 -0.47 4.21 -8.59
N ALA A 392 -0.85 4.46 -7.34
CA ALA A 392 -0.94 3.46 -6.28
C ALA A 392 -2.38 3.06 -5.97
N ARG A 393 -3.36 3.50 -6.77
CA ARG A 393 -4.76 3.09 -6.61
C ARG A 393 -5.14 2.12 -7.74
N PRO A 394 -5.74 0.96 -7.40
CA PRO A 394 -5.89 0.39 -6.06
C PRO A 394 -4.58 -0.20 -5.50
N THR A 395 -4.51 -0.42 -4.17
CA THR A 395 -3.36 -1.06 -3.53
C THR A 395 -3.72 -1.85 -2.27
N LEU A 396 -3.03 -2.97 -2.07
CA LEU A 396 -2.98 -3.68 -0.80
C LEU A 396 -1.82 -3.16 0.05
N VAL A 397 -2.05 -3.04 1.36
CA VAL A 397 -1.05 -2.51 2.30
C VAL A 397 -0.70 -3.54 3.36
N GLY A 398 0.59 -3.82 3.50
CA GLY A 398 1.15 -4.69 4.53
C GLY A 398 1.69 -3.90 5.72
N GLU A 399 1.51 -4.45 6.92
CA GLU A 399 2.10 -3.95 8.16
C GLU A 399 3.48 -4.52 8.41
N GLU A 400 4.21 -3.82 9.27
CA GLU A 400 5.60 -4.04 9.64
C GLU A 400 6.00 -5.52 9.79
N PHE A 401 7.08 -5.89 9.11
CA PHE A 401 7.57 -7.26 9.05
C PHE A 401 9.09 -7.33 9.03
N GLU A 402 9.62 -8.48 9.40
CA GLU A 402 11.04 -8.79 9.31
C GLU A 402 11.27 -9.77 8.16
N LEU A 403 12.37 -9.56 7.45
CA LEU A 403 12.93 -10.53 6.52
C LEU A 403 14.11 -11.24 7.17
N LEU A 404 14.10 -12.56 7.08
CA LEU A 404 15.05 -13.44 7.74
C LEU A 404 15.88 -14.16 6.68
N ARG A 405 17.20 -14.19 6.90
CA ARG A 405 18.14 -14.99 6.12
C ARG A 405 18.73 -16.04 7.05
N ASN A 406 18.59 -17.31 6.69
CA ASN A 406 19.04 -18.43 7.53
C ASN A 406 18.48 -18.36 8.97
N GLY A 407 17.20 -17.99 9.11
CA GLY A 407 16.53 -17.86 10.41
C GLY A 407 16.90 -16.63 11.23
N ASN A 408 17.80 -15.76 10.75
CA ASN A 408 18.19 -14.53 11.44
C ASN A 408 17.59 -13.30 10.74
N PRO A 409 16.91 -12.39 11.47
CA PRO A 409 16.45 -11.12 10.93
C PRO A 409 17.63 -10.31 10.40
N PHE A 410 17.52 -9.79 9.18
CA PHE A 410 18.55 -8.91 8.60
C PHE A 410 18.03 -7.53 8.22
N VAL A 411 16.72 -7.40 7.96
CA VAL A 411 16.04 -6.13 7.71
C VAL A 411 14.62 -6.19 8.24
N GLU A 412 14.20 -5.08 8.84
CA GLU A 412 12.83 -4.80 9.24
C GLU A 412 12.28 -3.77 8.26
N ILE A 413 11.02 -3.90 7.86
CA ILE A 413 10.36 -3.08 6.87
C ILE A 413 9.05 -2.59 7.47
N ASP A 414 8.85 -1.28 7.53
CA ASP A 414 7.71 -0.65 8.19
C ASP A 414 6.38 -0.88 7.47
N PHE A 415 6.39 -0.91 6.14
CA PHE A 415 5.19 -1.20 5.34
C PHE A 415 5.53 -1.74 3.96
N ALA A 416 4.54 -2.36 3.32
CA ALA A 416 4.60 -2.74 1.91
C ALA A 416 3.33 -2.32 1.17
N LEU A 417 3.47 -2.07 -0.14
CA LEU A 417 2.37 -1.77 -1.04
C LEU A 417 2.43 -2.70 -2.25
N ALA A 418 1.33 -3.37 -2.55
CA ALA A 418 1.15 -4.05 -3.83
C ALA A 418 0.12 -3.27 -4.65
N THR A 419 0.53 -2.84 -5.85
CA THR A 419 -0.35 -2.23 -6.85
C THR A 419 -0.54 -3.21 -8.01
N SER A 420 -1.35 -2.83 -9.00
CA SER A 420 -1.53 -3.64 -10.21
C SER A 420 -0.22 -3.86 -11.00
N GLY A 421 0.74 -2.94 -10.89
CA GLY A 421 1.99 -3.04 -11.65
C GLY A 421 3.20 -3.44 -10.82
N GLU A 422 3.18 -3.15 -9.51
CA GLU A 422 4.42 -2.95 -8.78
C GLU A 422 4.30 -3.38 -7.31
N LEU A 423 5.37 -3.95 -6.77
CA LEU A 423 5.58 -4.18 -5.35
C LEU A 423 6.56 -3.14 -4.80
N TRP A 424 6.15 -2.42 -3.76
CA TRP A 424 6.97 -1.42 -3.08
C TRP A 424 7.16 -1.79 -1.61
N LEU A 425 8.39 -1.62 -1.11
CA LEU A 425 8.67 -1.65 0.33
C LEU A 425 8.85 -0.24 0.87
N GLY A 426 8.60 -0.06 2.16
CA GLY A 426 8.59 1.24 2.81
C GLY A 426 9.33 1.25 4.13
N GLU A 427 10.10 2.31 4.37
CA GLU A 427 10.73 2.65 5.64
C GLU A 427 10.25 4.04 6.06
N ALA A 428 9.82 4.19 7.31
CA ALA A 428 9.25 5.40 7.88
C ALA A 428 10.07 5.89 9.09
N LYS A 429 10.50 7.15 9.06
CA LYS A 429 11.23 7.77 10.18
C LYS A 429 10.59 9.07 10.62
N LYS A 430 10.40 9.25 11.92
CA LYS A 430 10.04 10.55 12.50
C LYS A 430 11.10 11.62 12.23
N THR A 431 12.37 11.22 12.21
CA THR A 431 13.51 12.06 11.86
C THR A 431 13.81 11.97 10.37
N GLY A 432 14.41 13.01 9.78
CA GLY A 432 14.87 12.98 8.39
C GLY A 432 16.17 12.19 8.18
N SER A 433 16.48 11.21 9.01
CA SER A 433 17.73 10.43 8.94
C SER A 433 17.48 8.94 9.16
N LEU A 434 18.14 8.10 8.36
CA LEU A 434 18.08 6.64 8.51
C LEU A 434 18.87 6.16 9.74
N ALA A 435 19.95 6.87 10.10
CA ALA A 435 20.77 6.55 11.27
C ALA A 435 21.63 7.75 11.71
N GLU A 436 22.12 7.70 12.94
CA GLU A 436 22.92 8.78 13.53
C GLU A 436 24.33 8.88 12.93
N SER A 437 25.02 7.75 12.73
CA SER A 437 26.39 7.73 12.21
C SER A 437 26.47 7.43 10.70
N PRO A 438 27.49 7.95 9.98
CA PRO A 438 27.66 7.67 8.55
C PRO A 438 27.74 6.18 8.22
N ARG A 439 28.48 5.40 9.03
CA ARG A 439 28.61 3.95 8.84
C ARG A 439 27.32 3.20 9.11
N ALA A 440 26.54 3.60 10.12
CA ALA A 440 25.22 3.02 10.35
C ALA A 440 24.27 3.34 9.19
N ARG A 441 24.32 4.58 8.69
CA ARG A 441 23.44 5.04 7.60
C ARG A 441 23.65 4.28 6.30
N LYS A 442 24.91 4.09 5.90
CA LYS A 442 25.25 3.28 4.72
C LYS A 442 24.80 1.83 4.88
N ARG A 443 24.99 1.25 6.07
CA ARG A 443 24.53 -0.12 6.36
C ARG A 443 23.01 -0.22 6.28
N GLU A 444 22.29 0.76 6.77
CA GLU A 444 20.82 0.77 6.74
C GLU A 444 20.30 0.92 5.31
N ALA A 445 20.86 1.83 4.52
CA ALA A 445 20.54 1.95 3.10
C ALA A 445 20.78 0.63 2.33
N ALA A 446 21.91 -0.03 2.58
CA ALA A 446 22.23 -1.31 1.95
C ALA A 446 21.24 -2.42 2.36
N LYS A 447 20.87 -2.50 3.65
CA LYS A 447 19.87 -3.47 4.15
C LYS A 447 18.51 -3.29 3.51
N LEU A 448 18.01 -2.05 3.41
CA LEU A 448 16.71 -1.76 2.81
C LEU A 448 16.68 -2.16 1.33
N ILE A 449 17.74 -1.82 0.58
CA ILE A 449 17.89 -2.24 -0.81
C ILE A 449 17.96 -3.77 -0.92
N ASP A 450 18.72 -4.44 -0.05
CA ASP A 450 18.78 -5.90 -0.02
C ASP A 450 17.43 -6.53 0.33
N GLY A 451 16.63 -5.90 1.18
CA GLY A 451 15.25 -6.28 1.49
C GLY A 451 14.36 -6.23 0.26
N CYS A 452 14.40 -5.11 -0.49
CA CYS A 452 13.67 -4.99 -1.76
C CYS A 452 14.08 -6.09 -2.75
N LEU A 453 15.38 -6.37 -2.89
CA LEU A 453 15.86 -7.42 -3.79
C LEU A 453 15.42 -8.82 -3.34
N ALA A 454 15.37 -9.08 -2.02
CA ALA A 454 14.96 -10.37 -1.48
C ALA A 454 13.49 -10.71 -1.78
N VAL A 455 12.62 -9.71 -1.93
CA VAL A 455 11.21 -9.88 -2.32
C VAL A 455 10.93 -9.41 -3.75
N ARG A 456 11.97 -9.12 -4.53
CA ARG A 456 11.87 -8.58 -5.89
C ARG A 456 10.94 -7.36 -6.01
N ALA A 457 10.93 -6.51 -5.00
CA ALA A 457 10.20 -5.25 -5.04
C ALA A 457 10.77 -4.33 -6.14
N ASP A 458 9.87 -3.70 -6.89
CA ASP A 458 10.19 -2.75 -7.94
C ASP A 458 10.73 -1.42 -7.38
N GLY A 459 10.46 -1.15 -6.11
CA GLY A 459 10.89 0.07 -5.48
C GLY A 459 10.90 0.09 -3.95
N LEU A 460 11.56 1.12 -3.43
CA LEU A 460 11.70 1.48 -2.04
C LEU A 460 11.13 2.89 -1.82
N ILE A 461 10.32 3.06 -0.79
CA ILE A 461 9.79 4.34 -0.35
C ILE A 461 10.42 4.68 1.00
N LEU A 462 11.09 5.83 1.07
CA LEU A 462 11.60 6.37 2.33
C LEU A 462 10.71 7.53 2.75
N ALA A 463 9.93 7.29 3.80
CA ALA A 463 8.92 8.19 4.32
C ALA A 463 9.39 8.90 5.61
N THR A 464 9.13 10.21 5.74
CA THR A 464 9.46 10.94 6.97
C THR A 464 8.42 11.99 7.34
N ALA A 465 8.25 12.19 8.65
CA ALA A 465 7.46 13.30 9.19
C ALA A 465 8.10 14.67 8.95
N GLN A 466 9.41 14.73 8.72
CA GLN A 466 10.13 15.99 8.47
C GLN A 466 9.82 16.56 7.08
N PRO A 467 9.90 17.89 6.87
CA PRO A 467 9.70 18.50 5.55
C PRO A 467 10.66 17.98 4.47
N ALA A 468 11.84 17.51 4.87
CA ALA A 468 12.86 16.95 4.00
C ALA A 468 13.68 15.86 4.70
N TRP A 469 14.24 14.93 3.92
CA TRP A 469 15.33 14.08 4.37
C TRP A 469 16.63 14.89 4.49
N ALA A 470 17.46 14.56 5.47
CA ALA A 470 18.78 15.16 5.63
C ALA A 470 19.65 14.84 4.40
N ASN A 471 20.39 15.82 3.90
CA ASN A 471 21.25 15.66 2.71
C ASN A 471 22.22 14.49 2.86
N VAL A 472 22.80 14.34 4.05
CA VAL A 472 23.72 13.23 4.38
C VAL A 472 23.07 11.83 4.31
N THR A 473 21.74 11.74 4.31
CA THR A 473 20.98 10.51 4.05
C THR A 473 20.74 10.30 2.58
N VAL A 474 20.32 11.36 1.88
CA VAL A 474 20.16 11.36 0.42
C VAL A 474 21.47 10.99 -0.28
N ASP A 475 22.59 11.56 0.16
CA ASP A 475 23.91 11.29 -0.40
C ASP A 475 24.34 9.83 -0.16
N ALA A 476 24.14 9.31 1.06
CA ALA A 476 24.45 7.92 1.38
C ALA A 476 23.65 6.92 0.51
N LEU A 477 22.36 7.22 0.24
CA LEU A 477 21.54 6.42 -0.67
C LEU A 477 22.04 6.50 -2.11
N ARG A 478 22.33 7.71 -2.60
CA ARG A 478 22.85 7.92 -3.96
C ARG A 478 24.18 7.21 -4.17
N GLU A 479 25.07 7.24 -3.18
CA GLU A 479 26.35 6.52 -3.21
C GLU A 479 26.14 5.00 -3.25
N GLU A 480 25.23 4.46 -2.43
CA GLU A 480 24.93 3.03 -2.42
C GLU A 480 24.32 2.57 -3.76
N VAL A 481 23.35 3.33 -4.30
CA VAL A 481 22.75 3.09 -5.62
C VAL A 481 23.82 3.12 -6.72
N ARG A 482 24.68 4.15 -6.72
CA ARG A 482 25.77 4.30 -7.70
C ARG A 482 26.76 3.13 -7.59
N GLY A 483 27.18 2.78 -6.38
CA GLY A 483 28.10 1.68 -6.14
C GLY A 483 27.57 0.34 -6.66
N ARG A 484 26.28 0.06 -6.44
CA ARG A 484 25.62 -1.15 -6.97
C ARG A 484 25.52 -1.15 -8.48
N ARG A 485 25.15 -0.04 -9.11
CA ARG A 485 25.10 0.09 -10.58
C ARG A 485 26.47 -0.12 -11.22
N ILE A 486 27.53 0.46 -10.66
CA ILE A 486 28.91 0.24 -11.12
C ILE A 486 29.29 -1.25 -11.02
N ALA A 487 28.83 -1.94 -9.97
CA ALA A 487 29.04 -3.37 -9.79
C ALA A 487 28.08 -4.27 -10.61
N GLY A 488 27.28 -3.69 -11.53
CA GLY A 488 26.32 -4.44 -12.35
C GLY A 488 25.16 -5.06 -11.57
N ARG A 489 24.89 -4.60 -10.34
CA ARG A 489 23.81 -5.11 -9.49
C ARG A 489 22.52 -4.34 -9.74
N THR A 490 21.40 -5.07 -9.72
CA THR A 490 20.06 -4.48 -9.78
C THR A 490 19.81 -3.57 -8.58
N VAL A 491 19.10 -2.47 -8.81
CA VAL A 491 18.73 -1.50 -7.77
C VAL A 491 17.24 -1.16 -7.92
N PRO A 492 16.45 -1.21 -6.83
CA PRO A 492 15.06 -0.80 -6.86
C PRO A 492 14.95 0.70 -7.14
N ARG A 493 13.81 1.15 -7.66
CA ARG A 493 13.55 2.58 -7.77
C ARG A 493 13.32 3.16 -6.38
N ILE A 494 13.87 4.34 -6.08
CA ILE A 494 13.76 4.93 -4.74
C ILE A 494 12.94 6.21 -4.80
N ARG A 495 11.88 6.29 -3.98
CA ARG A 495 11.08 7.49 -3.78
C ARG A 495 11.25 8.03 -2.37
N LEU A 496 11.29 9.35 -2.25
CA LEU A 496 11.34 10.08 -1.00
C LEU A 496 9.96 10.69 -0.74
N LEU A 497 9.35 10.29 0.38
CA LEU A 497 8.09 10.84 0.88
C LEU A 497 8.39 11.69 2.12
N THR A 498 8.09 12.97 2.09
CA THR A 498 8.40 13.91 3.19
C THR A 498 7.18 14.68 3.62
N GLY A 499 7.21 15.31 4.79
CA GLY A 499 6.16 16.22 5.27
C GLY A 499 4.87 15.53 5.68
N LEU A 500 4.93 14.27 6.15
CA LEU A 500 3.73 13.44 6.41
C LEU A 500 2.72 14.05 7.38
N ARG A 501 3.17 14.89 8.33
CA ARG A 501 2.29 15.55 9.33
C ARG A 501 1.79 16.93 8.90
N SER A 502 2.18 17.39 7.72
CA SER A 502 1.85 18.74 7.23
C SER A 502 1.42 18.70 5.77
N GLN A 503 2.37 18.77 4.85
CA GLN A 503 2.15 18.72 3.40
C GLN A 503 2.99 17.60 2.81
N PRO A 504 2.42 16.39 2.67
CA PRO A 504 3.13 15.26 2.12
C PRO A 504 3.59 15.53 0.68
N LYS A 505 4.86 15.24 0.39
CA LYS A 505 5.45 15.39 -0.94
C LYS A 505 6.19 14.12 -1.33
N LEU A 506 5.92 13.62 -2.53
CA LEU A 506 6.59 12.46 -3.10
C LEU A 506 7.52 12.89 -4.24
N ALA A 507 8.78 12.51 -4.16
CA ALA A 507 9.79 12.79 -5.17
C ALA A 507 10.65 11.57 -5.46
N TRP A 508 11.31 11.55 -6.62
CA TRP A 508 12.36 10.57 -6.92
C TRP A 508 13.67 10.97 -6.25
N LEU A 509 14.49 9.99 -5.87
CA LEU A 509 15.82 10.18 -5.28
C LEU A 509 16.85 10.77 -6.27
#